data_AF-X1NF67-F1
#
_entry.id   AF-X1NF67-F1
#
_cell.length_a   1.000
_cell.length_b   1.000
_cell.length_c   1.000
_cell.angle_alpha   90.00
_cell.angle_beta   90.00
_cell.angle_gamma   90.00
#
_symmetry.space_group_name_H-M   'P 1'
#
loop_
_entity.id
_entity.type
_entity.pdbx_description
1 polymer ?
#
loop_
_entity_poly.entity_id
_entity_poly.type
_entity_poly.pdbx_seq_one_letter_code
_entity_poly.pdbx_strand_id
1 'polypeptide(L)'
;SVLLASFIGSITLMPGFVAFPLSGILLTKGVPYMVLSAFTTTLMMVGIITFPLEKEYFGVKVTVIRNIISFFIALIVAIITGIFFGEIFL
;
A
#
# COMPACT_ATOMS: atom_id res chain seq x y z
N SER A 1 9.25 0.81 10.75
CA SER A 1 9.54 0.76 9.29
C SER A 1 8.31 0.74 8.40
N VAL A 2 7.13 0.27 8.87
CA VAL A 2 5.87 0.24 8.10
C VAL A 2 5.45 1.63 7.56
N LEU A 3 5.51 2.67 8.39
CA LEU A 3 5.15 4.04 7.97
C LEU A 3 5.99 4.56 6.80
N LEU A 4 7.30 4.25 6.79
CA LEU A 4 8.20 4.68 5.71
C LEU A 4 7.91 3.92 4.41
N ALA A 5 7.62 2.62 4.51
CA ALA A 5 7.25 1.79 3.36
C ALA A 5 5.92 2.24 2.74
N SER A 6 4.92 2.56 3.56
CA SER A 6 3.64 3.08 3.09
C SER A 6 3.77 4.47 2.45
N PHE A 7 4.66 5.32 2.97
CA PHE A 7 4.90 6.65 2.39
C PHE A 7 5.58 6.56 1.02
N ILE A 8 6.61 5.72 0.90
CA ILE A 8 7.32 5.48 -0.38
C ILE A 8 6.39 4.79 -1.39
N GLY A 9 5.62 3.79 -0.97
CA GLY A 9 4.65 3.10 -1.81
C GLY A 9 3.55 4.03 -2.33
N SER A 10 3.18 5.05 -1.56
CA SER A 10 2.17 6.03 -1.97
C SER A 10 2.68 7.02 -3.02
N ILE A 11 3.99 7.26 -3.13
CA ILE A 11 4.60 8.19 -4.09
C ILE A 11 4.88 7.51 -5.45
N THR A 12 4.95 6.18 -5.48
CA THR A 12 5.30 5.41 -6.68
C THR A 12 4.11 4.59 -7.16
N LEU A 13 3.40 5.05 -8.19
CA LEU A 13 2.30 4.28 -8.78
C LEU A 13 2.88 3.28 -9.78
N MET A 14 3.33 2.13 -9.28
CA MET A 14 3.75 1.03 -10.13
C MET A 14 2.56 0.11 -10.45
N PRO A 15 2.42 -0.38 -11.69
CA PRO A 15 1.44 -1.39 -12.01
C PRO A 15 1.65 -2.66 -11.17
N GLY A 16 0.56 -3.37 -10.84
CA GLY A 16 0.62 -4.60 -10.05
C GLY A 16 1.63 -5.63 -10.60
N PHE A 17 1.78 -5.72 -11.93
CA PHE A 17 2.74 -6.63 -12.58
C PHE A 17 4.22 -6.31 -12.26
N VAL A 18 4.54 -5.10 -11.82
CA VAL A 18 5.89 -4.71 -11.34
C VAL A 18 5.98 -4.85 -9.82
N ALA A 19 4.90 -4.53 -9.12
CA ALA A 19 4.83 -4.58 -7.66
C ALA A 19 4.98 -6.00 -7.09
N PHE A 20 4.39 -7.01 -7.74
CA PHE A 20 4.47 -8.40 -7.27
C PHE A 20 5.90 -9.00 -7.38
N PRO A 21 6.62 -8.90 -8.53
CA PRO A 21 8.02 -9.32 -8.60
C PRO A 21 8.91 -8.58 -7.60
N LEU A 22 8.71 -7.26 -7.44
CA LEU A 22 9.45 -6.47 -6.46
C LEU A 22 9.22 -6.99 -5.04
N SER A 23 7.98 -7.29 -4.69
CA SER A 23 7.64 -7.88 -3.38
C SER A 23 8.27 -9.25 -3.18
N GLY A 24 8.37 -10.06 -4.22
CA GLY A 24 9.13 -11.33 -4.20
C GLY A 24 10.62 -11.10 -3.93
N ILE A 25 11.23 -10.09 -4.55
CA ILE A 25 12.63 -9.73 -4.27
C ILE A 25 12.79 -9.26 -2.82
N LEU A 26 11.93 -8.38 -2.32
CA LEU A 26 11.99 -7.93 -0.92
C LEU A 26 11.76 -9.10 0.06
N LEU A 27 10.91 -10.06 -0.28
CA LEU A 27 10.72 -11.28 0.51
C LEU A 27 12.03 -12.07 0.62
N THR A 28 12.76 -12.26 -0.48
CA THR A 28 14.08 -12.93 -0.46
C THR A 28 15.14 -12.17 0.34
N LYS A 29 14.92 -10.87 0.58
CA LYS A 29 15.77 -10.00 1.42
C LYS A 29 15.37 -10.03 2.90
N GLY A 30 14.39 -10.84 3.29
CA GLY A 30 13.94 -11.01 4.67
C GLY A 30 12.96 -9.94 5.14
N VAL A 31 12.27 -9.27 4.21
CA VAL A 31 11.24 -8.27 4.55
C VAL A 31 9.97 -9.00 5.02
N PRO A 32 9.36 -8.59 6.15
CA PRO A 32 8.16 -9.22 6.67
C PRO A 32 6.96 -9.13 5.70
N TYR A 33 6.15 -10.17 5.64
CA TYR A 33 4.90 -10.24 4.87
C TYR A 33 3.93 -9.10 5.21
N MET A 34 3.91 -8.63 6.45
CA MET A 34 3.17 -7.45 6.91
C MET A 34 3.60 -6.19 6.16
N VAL A 35 4.91 -6.00 5.97
CA VAL A 35 5.46 -4.84 5.26
C VAL A 35 5.20 -4.98 3.76
N LEU A 36 5.31 -6.19 3.22
CA LEU A 36 5.04 -6.48 1.81
C LEU A 36 3.56 -6.28 1.45
N SER A 37 2.64 -6.71 2.30
CA SER A 37 1.20 -6.51 2.07
C SER A 37 0.82 -5.04 2.23
N ALA A 38 1.36 -4.33 3.23
CA ALA A 38 1.18 -2.88 3.35
C ALA A 38 1.68 -2.15 2.10
N PHE A 39 2.88 -2.51 1.62
CA PHE A 39 3.51 -1.89 0.46
C PHE A 39 2.69 -2.13 -0.82
N THR A 40 2.36 -3.38 -1.13
CA THR A 40 1.60 -3.72 -2.35
C THR A 40 0.20 -3.12 -2.36
N THR A 41 -0.51 -3.19 -1.23
CA THR A 41 -1.88 -2.68 -1.14
C THR A 41 -1.94 -1.16 -1.17
N THR A 42 -1.03 -0.45 -0.49
CA THR A 42 -0.97 1.02 -0.58
C THR A 42 -0.60 1.49 -1.98
N LEU A 43 0.39 0.84 -2.61
CA LEU A 43 0.87 1.21 -3.93
C LEU A 43 -0.19 0.99 -5.04
N MET A 44 -1.08 0.01 -4.86
CA MET A 44 -2.18 -0.24 -5.81
C MET A 44 -3.47 0.55 -5.51
N MET A 45 -3.80 0.79 -4.23
CA MET A 45 -5.07 1.46 -3.85
C MET A 45 -4.95 2.97 -3.62
N VAL A 46 -3.75 3.48 -3.30
CA VAL A 46 -3.54 4.89 -3.01
C VAL A 46 -3.07 5.60 -4.26
N GLY A 47 -3.98 6.34 -4.86
CA GLY A 47 -3.78 7.10 -6.09
C GLY A 47 -3.26 8.52 -5.83
N ILE A 48 -2.04 8.69 -5.32
CA ILE A 48 -1.44 10.05 -5.25
C ILE A 48 -1.13 10.56 -6.65
N ILE A 49 -0.57 9.70 -7.52
CA ILE A 49 -0.25 10.09 -8.90
C ILE A 49 -1.52 10.26 -9.74
N THR A 50 -2.55 9.46 -9.50
CA THR A 50 -3.86 9.60 -10.17
C THR A 50 -4.75 10.67 -9.54
N PHE A 51 -4.34 11.30 -8.44
CA PHE A 51 -5.08 12.37 -7.78
C PHE A 51 -5.55 13.51 -8.70
N PRO A 52 -4.71 14.10 -9.59
CA PRO A 52 -5.17 15.15 -10.50
C PRO A 52 -6.26 14.65 -11.46
N LEU A 53 -6.15 13.42 -11.96
CA LEU A 53 -7.16 12.81 -12.82
C LEU A 53 -8.46 12.60 -12.05
N GLU A 54 -8.38 11.97 -10.88
CA GLU A 54 -9.52 11.64 -10.04
C GLU A 54 -10.25 12.87 -9.52
N LYS A 55 -9.53 13.97 -9.26
CA LYS A 55 -10.11 15.24 -8.88
C LYS A 55 -11.02 15.80 -9.98
N GLU A 56 -10.62 15.67 -11.24
CA GLU A 56 -11.41 16.14 -12.39
C GLU A 56 -12.66 15.28 -12.62
N TYR A 57 -12.59 13.97 -12.38
CA TYR A 57 -13.73 13.05 -12.57
C TYR A 57 -14.70 12.96 -11.38
N PHE A 58 -14.18 12.91 -10.14
CA PHE A 58 -14.96 12.66 -8.93
C PHE A 58 -15.13 13.89 -8.03
N GLY A 59 -14.35 14.94 -8.27
CA GLY A 59 -14.30 16.12 -7.40
C GLY A 59 -13.39 15.90 -6.18
N VAL A 60 -12.75 16.98 -5.74
CA VAL A 60 -11.70 16.99 -4.69
C VAL A 60 -12.10 16.23 -3.42
N LYS A 61 -13.34 16.43 -2.93
CA LYS A 61 -13.81 15.84 -1.67
C LYS A 61 -13.85 14.31 -1.73
N VAL A 62 -14.35 13.76 -2.83
CA VAL A 62 -14.51 12.31 -3.02
C VAL A 62 -13.14 11.65 -3.20
N THR A 63 -12.26 12.28 -3.99
CA THR A 63 -10.89 11.81 -4.21
C THR A 63 -10.10 11.70 -2.91
N VAL A 64 -10.17 12.74 -2.05
CA VAL A 64 -9.47 12.75 -0.77
C VAL A 64 -10.04 11.68 0.18
N ILE A 65 -11.36 11.57 0.30
CA ILE A 65 -12.00 10.54 1.13
C ILE A 65 -11.59 9.14 0.68
N ARG A 66 -11.58 8.89 -0.63
CA ARG A 66 -11.21 7.57 -1.17
C ARG A 66 -9.75 7.22 -0.87
N ASN A 67 -8.81 8.15 -1.07
CA ASN A 67 -7.40 7.88 -0.76
C ASN A 67 -7.17 7.64 0.74
N ILE A 68 -7.86 8.39 1.60
CA ILE A 68 -7.79 8.18 3.06
C ILE A 68 -8.35 6.80 3.43
N ILE A 69 -9.54 6.44 2.93
CA ILE A 69 -10.15 5.12 3.18
C ILE A 69 -9.25 4.00 2.65
N SER A 70 -8.72 4.12 1.42
CA SER A 70 -7.78 3.17 0.83
C SER A 70 -6.54 2.96 1.71
N PHE A 71 -6.00 4.03 2.27
CA PHE A 71 -4.85 3.97 3.17
C PHE A 71 -5.19 3.21 4.47
N PHE A 72 -6.35 3.48 5.08
CA PHE A 72 -6.81 2.73 6.26
C PHE A 72 -7.06 1.25 5.96
N ILE A 73 -7.67 0.93 4.81
CA ILE A 73 -7.87 -0.46 4.38
C ILE A 73 -6.52 -1.16 4.22
N ALA A 74 -5.54 -0.52 3.58
CA ALA A 74 -4.21 -1.09 3.42
C ALA A 74 -3.53 -1.37 4.77
N LEU A 75 -3.72 -0.48 5.75
CA LEU A 75 -3.19 -0.64 7.11
C LEU A 75 -3.86 -1.81 7.86
N ILE A 76 -5.19 -1.97 7.71
CA ILE A 76 -5.93 -3.11 8.26
C ILE A 76 -5.44 -4.41 7.61
N VAL A 77 -5.29 -4.46 6.29
CA VAL A 77 -4.80 -5.64 5.57
C VAL A 77 -3.38 -5.99 6.01
N ALA A 78 -2.51 -4.99 6.22
CA ALA A 78 -1.18 -5.19 6.73
C ALA A 78 -1.19 -5.85 8.12
N ILE A 79 -1.98 -5.31 9.05
CA ILE A 79 -2.12 -5.86 10.41
C ILE A 79 -2.64 -7.29 10.35
N ILE A 80 -3.70 -7.55 9.58
CA ILE A 80 -4.25 -8.89 9.39
C ILE A 80 -3.15 -9.84 8.88
N THR A 81 -2.42 -9.45 7.84
CA THR A 81 -1.32 -10.26 7.29
C THR A 81 -0.25 -10.54 8.34
N GLY A 82 0.15 -9.55 9.12
CA GLY A 82 1.14 -9.72 10.18
C GLY A 82 0.66 -10.62 11.33
N ILE A 83 -0.64 -10.63 11.63
CA ILE A 83 -1.23 -11.58 12.60
C ILE A 83 -1.22 -13.00 12.02
N PHE A 84 -1.68 -13.17 10.78
CA PHE A 84 -1.77 -14.48 10.12
C PHE A 84 -0.40 -15.14 9.91
N PHE A 85 0.63 -14.35 9.60
CA PHE A 85 2.00 -14.82 9.42
C PHE A 85 2.80 -14.85 10.74
N GLY A 86 2.21 -14.47 11.87
CA GLY A 86 2.85 -14.53 13.19
C GLY A 86 3.97 -13.51 13.42
N GLU A 87 4.09 -12.51 12.54
CA GLU A 87 5.20 -11.53 12.55
C GLU A 87 5.04 -10.43 13.60
N ILE A 88 3.83 -10.28 14.14
CA ILE A 88 3.51 -9.28 15.18
C ILE A 88 3.72 -9.85 16.60
N PHE A 89 3.83 -11.17 16.74
CA PHE A 89 3.91 -11.86 18.03
C PHE A 89 5.29 -12.47 18.37
N LEU A 90 6.32 -12.20 17.55
CA LEU A 90 7.70 -12.65 17.75
C LEU A 90 8.64 -11.54 18.22
#